data_AF-A0AAX1KGF0-F1
#
_entry.id   AF-A0AAX1KGF0-F1
#
_cell.length_a   1.000
_cell.length_b   1.000
_cell.length_c   1.000
_cell.angle_alpha   90.00
_cell.angle_beta   90.00
_cell.angle_gamma   90.00
#
_symmetry.space_group_name_H-M   'P 1'
#
loop_
_entity.id
_entity.type
_entity.pdbx_description
1 polymer ?
#
loop_
_entity_poly.entity_id
_entity_poly.type
_entity_poly.pdbx_seq_one_letter_code
_entity_poly.pdbx_strand_id
1 'polypeptide(L)' 'MSNLIFMDAECPNCGGNCGNGGRGDTFYCPSCGWKGKIKGAENDMKFIEEFCMERDRGADHEVSEP' A
#
# COMPACT_ATOMS: atom_id res chain seq x y z
N MET A 1 -8.68 -8.39 9.03
CA MET A 1 -7.24 -8.63 8.88
C MET A 1 -6.60 -7.32 8.44
N SER A 2 -5.48 -6.89 9.02
CA SER A 2 -4.78 -5.69 8.54
C SER A 2 -3.99 -6.07 7.29
N ASN A 3 -4.60 -5.87 6.12
CA ASN A 3 -3.95 -6.11 4.83
C ASN A 3 -2.78 -5.14 4.68
N LEU A 4 -1.57 -5.68 4.55
CA LEU A 4 -0.36 -4.90 4.32
C LEU A 4 -0.11 -4.82 2.82
N ILE A 5 -0.07 -3.60 2.28
CA ILE A 5 0.22 -3.33 0.87
C ILE A 5 1.52 -2.53 0.82
N PHE A 6 2.56 -3.12 0.26
CA PHE A 6 3.85 -2.47 0.08
C PHE A 6 3.85 -1.72 -1.26
N MET A 7 4.05 -0.41 -1.19
CA MET A 7 4.20 0.46 -2.35
C MET A 7 5.57 1.11 -2.28
N ASP A 8 6.37 0.89 -3.30
CA ASP A 8 7.66 1.54 -3.52
C ASP A 8 7.52 2.60 -4.61
N ALA A 9 8.26 3.71 -4.47
CA ALA A 9 8.24 4.83 -5.39
C ALA A 9 9.56 5.60 -5.34
N GLU A 10 9.82 6.38 -6.38
CA GLU A 10 10.95 7.31 -6.38
C GLU A 10 10.66 8.52 -5.47
N CYS A 11 11.60 8.84 -4.58
CA CYS A 11 11.49 9.96 -3.67
C CYS A 11 11.60 11.28 -4.46
N PRO A 12 10.60 12.18 -4.36
CA PRO A 12 10.60 13.44 -5.10
C PRO A 12 11.69 14.42 -4.64
N ASN A 13 12.31 14.18 -3.49
CA ASN A 13 13.32 15.07 -2.92
C ASN A 13 14.75 14.66 -3.30
N CYS A 14 15.03 13.36 -3.42
CA CYS A 14 16.41 12.88 -3.62
C CYS A 14 16.56 11.84 -4.74
N GLY A 15 15.48 11.45 -5.42
CA GLY A 15 15.51 10.42 -6.48
C GLY A 15 15.80 8.99 -5.99
N GLY A 16 15.89 8.79 -4.67
CA GLY A 16 16.12 7.47 -4.07
C GLY A 16 14.83 6.68 -3.88
N ASN A 17 14.92 5.38 -3.58
CA ASN A 17 13.73 4.58 -3.30
C ASN A 17 13.07 5.00 -1.97
N CYS A 18 11.74 5.07 -1.95
CA CYS A 18 10.93 5.31 -0.76
C CYS A 18 9.66 4.46 -0.80
N GLY A 19 9.03 4.23 0.34
CA GLY A 19 7.84 3.39 0.39
C GLY A 19 6.95 3.65 1.59
N ASN A 20 5.76 3.04 1.59
CA ASN A 20 4.76 3.16 2.66
C ASN A 20 4.94 2.10 3.77
N GLY A 21 5.89 1.18 3.64
CA GLY A 21 6.16 0.13 4.63
C GLY A 21 4.95 -0.77 4.92
N GLY A 22 4.06 -0.95 3.94
CA GLY A 22 2.87 -1.79 4.11
C GLY A 22 1.65 -1.06 4.68
N ARG A 23 1.74 0.24 4.99
CA ARG A 23 0.72 0.96 5.78
C ARG A 23 0.32 2.29 5.17
N GLY A 24 -0.95 2.36 4.75
CA GLY A 24 -1.57 3.59 4.28
C GLY A 24 -0.85 4.22 3.09
N ASP A 25 -1.04 5.53 2.94
CA ASP A 25 -0.62 6.29 1.76
C ASP A 25 0.59 7.21 1.97
N THR A 26 1.17 7.14 3.16
CA THR A 26 2.25 8.03 3.55
C THR A 26 3.58 7.33 3.32
N PHE A 27 4.34 7.87 2.37
CA PHE A 27 5.65 7.36 2.01
C PHE A 27 6.71 7.94 2.92
N TYR A 28 7.74 7.14 3.17
CA TYR A 28 8.93 7.53 3.89
C TYR A 28 10.19 7.18 3.08
N CYS A 29 11.09 8.16 2.92
CA CYS A 29 12.37 7.95 2.29
C CYS A 29 13.47 7.80 3.35
N PRO A 30 14.12 6.62 3.47
CA PRO A 30 15.21 6.42 4.42
C PRO A 30 16.48 7.20 4.06
N SER A 31 16.64 7.59 2.79
CA SER A 31 17.86 8.24 2.29
C SER A 31 17.93 9.73 2.65
N CYS A 32 16.79 10.43 2.67
CA CYS A 32 16.75 11.88 2.94
C CYS A 32 15.76 12.29 4.03
N GLY A 33 15.04 11.33 4.64
CA GLY A 33 14.07 11.58 5.71
C GLY A 33 12.75 12.20 5.23
N TRP A 34 12.54 12.33 3.91
CA TRP A 34 11.28 12.85 3.38
C TRP A 34 10.09 11.96 3.79
N LYS A 35 9.00 12.60 4.19
CA LYS A 35 7.73 11.95 4.50
C LYS A 35 6.59 12.72 3.88
N GLY A 36 5.72 12.03 3.14
CA GLY A 36 4.58 12.68 2.50
C GLY A 36 3.76 11.73 1.63
N LYS A 37 2.77 12.30 0.97
CA LYS A 37 1.95 11.60 -0.02
C LYS A 37 2.50 11.87 -1.41
N ILE A 38 2.53 10.83 -2.26
CA ILE A 38 2.91 10.97 -3.66
C ILE A 38 1.63 11.24 -4.47
N LYS A 39 1.61 12.33 -5.22
CA LYS A 39 0.47 12.68 -6.08
C LYS A 39 0.30 11.61 -7.17
N GLY A 40 -0.91 11.10 -7.34
CA GLY A 40 -1.23 10.02 -8.29
C GLY A 40 -1.41 8.65 -7.64
N ALA A 41 -0.78 8.39 -6.49
CA ALA A 41 -0.96 7.13 -5.76
C ALA A 41 -2.39 6.97 -5.19
N GLU A 42 -3.17 8.05 -5.09
CA GLU A 42 -4.54 8.04 -4.56
C GLU A 42 -5.51 7.16 -5.35
N ASN A 43 -5.41 7.15 -6.68
CA ASN A 43 -6.24 6.29 -7.52
C ASN A 43 -5.78 4.83 -7.44
N ASP A 44 -4.46 4.61 -7.40
CA ASP A 44 -3.90 3.26 -7.25
C ASP A 44 -4.32 2.64 -5.92
N MET A 45 -4.35 3.42 -4.84
CA MET A 45 -4.77 2.93 -3.52
C MET A 45 -6.24 2.54 -3.45
N LYS A 46 -7.12 3.28 -4.13
CA LYS A 46 -8.53 2.90 -4.22
C LYS A 46 -8.69 1.54 -4.90
N PHE A 47 -7.94 1.31 -5.96
CA PHE A 47 -7.95 0.04 -6.68
C PHE A 47 -7.36 -1.11 -5.85
N ILE A 48 -6.27 -0.87 -5.14
CA ILE A 48 -5.66 -1.90 -4.29
C ILE A 48 -6.54 -2.20 -3.06
N GLU A 49 -7.18 -1.19 -2.46
CA GLU A 49 -8.13 -1.40 -1.36
C GLU A 49 -9.32 -2.26 -1.81
N GLU A 50 -9.90 -1.96 -2.98
CA GLU A 50 -10.97 -2.76 -3.59
C GLU A 50 -10.52 -4.21 -3.83
N PHE A 51 -9.35 -4.42 -4.41
CA PHE A 51 -8.76 -5.75 -4.61
C PHE A 51 -8.55 -6.51 -3.29
N CYS A 52 -8.08 -5.85 -2.23
CA CYS A 52 -7.91 -6.46 -0.92
C CYS A 52 -9.26 -6.85 -0.28
N MET A 53 -10.30 -6.03 -0.43
CA MET A 53 -11.64 -6.35 0.07
C MET A 53 -12.27 -7.54 -0.66
N GLU A 54 -12.08 -7.63 -1.98
CA GLU A 54 -12.56 -8.76 -2.78
C GLU A 54 -11.91 -10.09 -2.38
N ARG A 55 -10.59 -10.08 -2.13
CA ARG A 55 -9.88 -11.28 -1.67
C ARG A 55 -10.35 -11.74 -0.29
N ASP A 56 -10.53 -10.82 0.65
CA ASP A 56 -10.99 -11.15 2.00
C ASP A 56 -12.41 -11.74 1.97
N ARG A 57 -13.29 -11.24 1.08
CA ARG A 57 -14.63 -11.79 0.87
C ARG A 57 -14.62 -13.20 0.23
N GLY A 58 -13.56 -13.57 -0.49
CA GLY A 58 -13.35 -14.93 -1.00
C GLY A 58 -12.81 -15.91 0.07
N ALA A 59 -11.97 -15.41 0.99
CA ALA A 59 -11.37 -16.22 2.06
C ALA A 59 -12.39 -16.68 3.11
N ASP A 60 -13.48 -15.93 3.31
CA ASP A 60 -14.58 -16.33 4.20
C ASP A 60 -15.36 -17.56 3.70
N HIS A 61 -15.21 -17.95 2.42
CA HIS A 61 -15.91 -19.11 1.83
C HIS A 61 -15.11 -20.42 1.91
N GLU A 62 -13.80 -20.38 2.14
CA GLU A 62 -12.93 -21.57 2.14
C GLU A 62 -12.76 -22.22 3.53
N VAL A 63 -13.32 -21.63 4.60
CA VAL A 63 -13.27 -22.18 5.97
C VAL A 63 -14.48 -23.05 6.33
N SER A 64 -15.31 -23.40 5.35
CA SER A 64 -16.56 -24.16 5.53
C SER A 64 -16.58 -25.46 4.73
N GLU A 65 -15.58 -26.34 4.89
CA GLU A 65 -15.79 -27.76 4.57
C GLU A 65 -15.38 -28.63 5.80
N PRO A 66 -16.33 -29.42 6.37
CA PRO A 66 -16.09 -30.35 7.47
C PRO A 66 -15.40 -31.66 7.04
#